data_AF-A0A7W1C533-F1
#
_entry.id   AF-A0A7W1C533-F1
#
_cell.length_a   1.000
_cell.length_b   1.000
_cell.length_c   1.000
_cell.angle_alpha   90.00
_cell.angle_beta   90.00
_cell.angle_gamma   90.00
#
_symmetry.space_group_name_H-M   'P 1'
#
loop_
_entity.id
_entity.type
_entity.pdbx_description
1 polymer ?
#
loop_
_entity_poly.entity_id
_entity_poly.type
_entity_poly.pdbx_seq_one_letter_code
_entity_poly.pdbx_strand_id
1 'polypeptide(L)' 'MAAKGRRPEVVGANGRVERDIVILDSTSPDFTSAVETFLRRARFSPARVGGRPVRQMVEQRFVFELRP' A
#
# COMPACT_ATOMS: atom_id res chain seq x y z
N MET A 1 14.56 -21.33 8.54
CA MET A 1 14.28 -20.14 9.38
C MET A 1 12.94 -19.55 8.93
N ALA A 2 12.06 -19.21 9.86
CA ALA A 2 10.65 -18.91 9.59
C ALA A 2 10.47 -17.60 8.81
N ALA A 3 9.69 -17.63 7.72
CA ALA A 3 9.21 -16.43 7.05
C ALA A 3 8.24 -15.70 8.00
N LYS A 4 8.71 -14.62 8.64
CA LYS A 4 7.88 -13.72 9.42
C LYS A 4 6.75 -13.22 8.50
N GLY A 5 5.50 -13.54 8.83
CA GLY A 5 4.34 -13.22 7.99
C GLY A 5 4.31 -11.74 7.63
N ARG A 6 4.74 -11.42 6.40
CA ARG A 6 4.69 -10.07 5.83
C ARG A 6 3.23 -9.77 5.55
N ARG A 7 2.68 -8.75 6.20
CA ARG A 7 1.32 -8.28 5.96
C ARG A 7 1.41 -7.07 5.04
N PRO A 8 0.82 -7.14 3.84
CA PRO A 8 0.66 -5.98 3.00
C PRO A 8 -0.16 -4.88 3.68
N GLU A 9 -0.14 -3.69 3.11
CA GLU A 9 -0.96 -2.57 3.59
C GLU A 9 -2.46 -2.89 3.49
N VAL A 10 -3.25 -2.36 4.41
CA VAL A 10 -4.70 -2.56 4.42
C VAL A 10 -5.39 -1.30 3.95
N VAL A 11 -6.16 -1.39 2.86
CA VAL A 11 -7.06 -0.31 2.44
C VAL A 11 -8.41 -0.52 3.10
N GLY A 12 -8.80 0.44 3.92
CA GLY A 12 -10.06 0.45 4.64
C GLY A 12 -11.27 0.61 3.73
N ALA A 13 -12.47 0.30 4.24
CA ALA A 13 -13.73 0.52 3.52
C ALA A 13 -14.01 2.00 3.20
N ASN A 14 -13.29 2.93 3.86
CA ASN A 14 -13.30 4.37 3.57
C ASN A 14 -12.30 4.78 2.46
N GLY A 15 -11.60 3.84 1.85
CA GLY A 15 -10.62 4.09 0.80
C GLY A 15 -9.29 4.67 1.30
N ARG A 16 -8.96 4.55 2.59
CA ARG A 16 -7.68 5.01 3.15
C ARG A 16 -6.84 3.84 3.63
N VAL A 17 -5.51 3.97 3.57
CA VAL A 17 -4.61 2.99 4.18
C VAL A 17 -4.73 3.04 5.71
N GLU A 18 -4.94 1.89 6.33
CA GLU A 18 -4.98 1.72 7.77
C GLU A 18 -3.55 1.56 8.29
N ARG A 19 -3.01 2.64 8.89
CA ARG A 19 -1.79 2.85 9.73
C ARG A 19 -0.50 2.04 9.46
N ASP A 20 -0.55 0.74 9.22
CA ASP A 20 0.60 -0.15 9.07
C ASP A 20 0.97 -0.31 7.59
N ILE A 21 1.75 0.64 7.07
CA ILE A 21 2.44 0.50 5.78
C ILE A 21 3.67 -0.37 6.02
N VAL A 22 3.81 -1.44 5.25
CA VAL A 22 4.97 -2.34 5.30
C VAL A 22 5.66 -2.32 3.95
N ILE A 23 6.89 -1.82 3.91
CA ILE A 23 7.73 -1.87 2.71
C ILE A 23 8.45 -3.22 2.67
N LEU A 24 8.12 -4.02 1.67
CA LEU A 24 8.63 -5.39 1.53
C LEU A 24 10.06 -5.43 0.97
N ASP A 25 10.34 -4.53 0.03
CA ASP A 25 11.63 -4.35 -0.63
C ASP A 25 11.69 -2.94 -1.22
N SER A 26 12.90 -2.37 -1.31
CA SER A 26 13.13 -1.07 -1.91
C SER A 26 14.57 -0.92 -2.37
N THR A 27 14.77 -0.32 -3.53
CA THR A 27 16.09 -0.03 -4.09
C THR A 27 16.69 1.26 -3.56
N SER A 28 15.92 2.12 -2.89
CA SER A 28 16.39 3.40 -2.34
C SER A 28 15.53 3.89 -1.15
N PRO A 29 16.14 4.45 -0.10
CA PRO A 29 15.42 5.12 0.98
C PRO A 29 14.50 6.26 0.50
N ASP A 30 14.91 7.01 -0.53
CA ASP A 30 14.13 8.15 -1.03
C ASP A 30 12.83 7.69 -1.69
N PHE A 31 12.86 6.57 -2.41
CA PHE A 31 11.66 5.95 -2.98
C PHE A 31 10.72 5.43 -1.89
N THR A 32 11.29 4.85 -0.82
CA THR A 32 10.51 4.46 0.36
C THR A 32 9.78 5.67 0.95
N SER A 33 10.48 6.76 1.24
CA SER A 33 9.88 7.97 1.81
C SER A 33 8.83 8.62 0.88
N ALA A 34 9.06 8.60 -0.42
CA ALA A 34 8.11 9.10 -1.41
C ALA A 34 6.81 8.28 -1.43
N VAL A 35 6.92 6.94 -1.44
CA VAL A 35 5.78 6.03 -1.43
C VAL A 35 5.00 6.15 -0.12
N GLU A 36 5.67 6.16 1.04
CA GLU A 36 4.99 6.34 2.34
C GLU A 36 4.22 7.66 2.41
N THR A 37 4.83 8.75 1.93
CA THR A 37 4.18 10.07 1.89
C THR A 37 2.93 10.04 1.01
N PHE A 38 3.01 9.39 -0.15
CA PHE A 38 1.88 9.19 -1.05
C PHE A 38 0.76 8.39 -0.37
N LEU A 39 1.07 7.20 0.14
CA LEU A 39 0.08 6.27 0.72
C LEU A 39 -0.71 6.90 1.88
N ARG A 40 -0.07 7.71 2.72
CA ARG A 40 -0.75 8.43 3.83
C ARG A 40 -1.78 9.45 3.35
N ARG A 41 -1.60 10.00 2.15
CA ARG A 41 -2.43 11.08 1.58
C ARG A 41 -3.42 10.58 0.55
N ALA A 42 -3.12 9.46 -0.10
CA ALA A 42 -3.91 8.88 -1.17
C ALA A 42 -5.33 8.49 -0.72
N ARG A 43 -6.24 8.48 -1.69
CA ARG A 43 -7.57 7.90 -1.60
C ARG A 43 -7.69 6.81 -2.65
N PHE A 44 -8.05 5.62 -2.21
CA PHE A 44 -8.24 4.44 -3.03
C PHE A 44 -9.72 4.16 -3.19
N SER A 45 -10.08 3.51 -4.30
CA SER A 45 -11.38 2.85 -4.39
C SER A 45 -11.35 1.61 -3.47
N PRO A 46 -12.25 1.51 -2.48
CA PRO A 46 -12.32 0.32 -1.65
C PRO A 46 -12.80 -0.88 -2.47
N ALA A 47 -12.36 -2.08 -2.10
CA ALA A 47 -12.96 -3.31 -2.57
C ALA A 47 -14.45 -3.35 -2.20
N ARG A 48 -15.25 -4.07 -3.00
CA ARG A 48 -16.69 -4.24 -2.78
C ARG A 48 -17.08 -5.71 -2.79
N VAL A 49 -17.91 -6.10 -1.84
CA VAL A 49 -18.58 -7.41 -1.79
C VAL A 49 -20.08 -7.16 -1.72
N GLY A 50 -20.84 -7.68 -2.70
CA GLY A 50 -22.28 -7.40 -2.80
C GLY A 50 -22.60 -5.91 -2.87
N GLY A 51 -21.75 -5.11 -3.53
CA GLY A 51 -21.90 -3.66 -3.64
C GLY A 51 -21.48 -2.85 -2.40
N ARG A 52 -21.17 -3.51 -1.27
CA ARG A 52 -20.77 -2.84 -0.03
C ARG A 52 -19.25 -2.72 0.06
N PRO A 53 -18.70 -1.55 0.45
CA PRO A 53 -17.26 -1.40 0.60
C PRO A 53 -16.75 -2.24 1.78
N VAL A 54 -15.61 -2.91 1.57
CA VAL A 54 -14.97 -3.76 2.58
C VAL A 54 -13.50 -3.42 2.71
N ARG A 55 -12.89 -3.85 3.83
CA ARG A 55 -11.44 -3.78 4.01
C ARG A 55 -10.76 -4.81 3.12
N GLN A 56 -9.62 -4.45 2.55
CA GLN A 56 -8.80 -5.32 1.73
C GLN A 56 -7.34 -5.18 2.10
N MET A 57 -6.60 -6.28 1.97
CA MET A 57 -5.14 -6.26 2.06
C MET A 57 -4.57 -6.15 0.65
N VAL A 58 -3.64 -5.23 0.45
CA VAL A 58 -3.11 -4.85 -0.86
C VAL A 58 -1.59 -4.94 -0.84
N GLU A 59 -1.02 -5.69 -1.78
CA GLU A 59 0.41 -5.63 -2.09
C GLU A 59 0.54 -4.95 -3.46
N GLN A 60 1.31 -3.86 -3.51
CA GLN A 60 1.48 -3.08 -4.73
C GLN A 60 2.96 -2.81 -5.00
N ARG A 61 3.38 -3.05 -6.24
CA ARG A 61 4.70 -2.66 -6.74
C ARG A 61 4.66 -1.23 -7.25
N PHE A 62 5.59 -0.41 -6.76
CA PHE A 62 5.82 0.95 -7.26
C PHE A 62 7.08 0.97 -8.13
N VAL A 63 6.99 1.61 -9.30
CA VAL A 63 8.10 1.75 -10.25
C VAL A 63 8.33 3.24 -10.50
N PHE A 64 9.58 3.68 -10.36
CA PHE A 64 10.02 5.03 -10.65
C PHE A 64 10.79 5.02 -11.96
N GLU A 65 10.37 5.84 -12.92
CA GLU A 65 10.99 5.95 -14.24
C GLU A 65 11.29 7.41 -14.54
N LEU A 66 12.51 7.68 -15.01
CA LEU A 66 12.85 8.97 -15.59
C LEU A 66 12.36 8.95 -17.03
N ARG A 67 11.48 9.88 -17.37
CA ARG A 67 11.08 10.10 -18.77
C ARG A 67 12.03 11.12 -19.41
N PRO A 68 12.44 10.89 -20.66
CA PRO A 68 13.28 11.81 -21.42
C PRO A 68 12.55 13.15 -21.69
#